data_AF-A0A1Z8AVR3-F1
#
_entry.id   AF-A0A1Z8AVR3-F1
#
_cell.length_a   1.000
_cell.length_b   1.000
_cell.length_c   1.000
_cell.angle_alpha   90.00
_cell.angle_beta   90.00
_cell.angle_gamma   90.00
#
_symmetry.space_group_name_H-M   'P 1'
#
loop_
_entity.id
_entity.type
_entity.pdbx_description
1 polymer ?
#
loop_
_entity_poly.entity_id
_entity_poly.type
_entity_poly.pdbx_seq_one_letter_code
_entity_poly.pdbx_strand_id
1 'polypeptide(L)'
;MELELRQIEYNSWISFIFLTCISAIAISRWLSSYRISDLLSSFYKDRFIKITRNSDKNLSLLVVTSVIIYTIQIALLIYLWLQESGDKYQGFISYLIVLTVLSVFLLSKHYIGKLVAEICGFQDELHIVEHHRNIYRAMLAYMLLFINSIVIYSTSSSFLALQIATVFTLLS
;
A
#
# COMPACT_ATOMS: atom_id res chain seq x y z
N MET A 1 14.78 33.54 -1.63
CA MET A 1 15.83 32.49 -1.54
C MET A 1 15.48 31.41 -0.50
N GLU A 2 14.85 31.74 0.63
CA GLU A 2 14.41 30.73 1.63
C GLU A 2 13.24 29.83 1.18
N LEU A 3 12.32 30.35 0.34
CA LEU A 3 11.19 29.57 -0.19
C LEU A 3 11.64 28.44 -1.13
N GLU A 4 12.71 28.64 -1.91
CA GLU A 4 13.22 27.60 -2.80
C GLU A 4 13.98 26.50 -2.05
N LEU A 5 14.74 26.85 -1.00
CA LEU A 5 15.38 25.87 -0.12
C LEU A 5 14.36 24.96 0.55
N ARG A 6 13.23 25.51 1.04
CA ARG A 6 12.15 24.71 1.64
C ARG A 6 11.48 23.78 0.62
N GLN A 7 11.30 24.22 -0.64
CA GLN A 7 10.74 23.38 -1.71
C GLN A 7 11.71 22.24 -2.11
N ILE A 8 13.02 22.51 -2.16
CA ILE A 8 14.06 21.51 -2.49
C ILE A 8 14.20 20.48 -1.37
N GLU A 9 14.22 20.92 -0.11
CA GLU A 9 14.30 20.03 1.05
C GLU A 9 13.02 19.20 1.20
N TYR A 10 11.85 19.81 0.98
CA TYR A 10 10.55 19.15 0.99
C TYR A 10 10.43 18.03 -0.06
N ASN A 11 10.88 18.28 -1.28
CA ASN A 11 10.82 17.29 -2.34
C ASN A 11 11.82 16.12 -2.13
N SER A 12 12.92 16.39 -1.42
CA SER A 12 14.02 15.42 -1.25
C SER A 12 13.62 14.20 -0.41
N TRP A 13 12.93 14.40 0.72
CA TRP A 13 12.58 13.29 1.61
C TRP A 13 11.40 12.45 1.06
N ILE A 14 10.46 13.06 0.34
CA ILE A 14 9.35 12.36 -0.35
C ILE A 14 9.90 11.47 -1.45
N SER A 15 10.79 12.04 -2.27
CA SER A 15 11.48 11.30 -3.32
C SER A 15 12.29 10.14 -2.75
N PHE A 16 12.93 10.32 -1.59
CA PHE A 16 13.65 9.25 -0.90
C PHE A 16 12.71 8.10 -0.48
N ILE A 17 11.58 8.41 0.17
CA ILE A 17 10.59 7.38 0.55
C ILE A 17 10.05 6.65 -0.68
N PHE A 18 9.72 7.39 -1.75
CA PHE A 18 9.24 6.79 -2.99
C PHE A 18 10.27 5.85 -3.62
N LEU A 19 11.54 6.26 -3.66
CA LEU A 19 12.65 5.46 -4.18
C LEU A 19 12.90 4.22 -3.32
N THR A 20 12.79 4.33 -1.99
CA THR A 20 12.87 3.16 -1.09
C THR A 20 11.71 2.17 -1.33
N CYS A 21 10.51 2.64 -1.69
CA CYS A 21 9.40 1.76 -2.04
C CYS A 21 9.67 1.02 -3.36
N ILE A 22 10.21 1.71 -4.37
CA ILE A 22 10.60 1.07 -5.64
C ILE A 22 11.67 0.00 -5.40
N SER A 23 12.72 0.34 -4.64
CA SER A 23 13.80 -0.61 -4.35
C SER A 23 13.30 -1.80 -3.54
N ALA A 24 12.45 -1.58 -2.53
CA ALA A 24 11.84 -2.66 -1.75
C ALA A 24 11.00 -3.61 -2.61
N ILE A 25 10.22 -3.09 -3.57
CA ILE A 25 9.46 -3.91 -4.52
C ILE A 25 10.40 -4.69 -5.45
N ALA A 26 11.46 -4.04 -5.96
CA ALA A 26 12.44 -4.69 -6.82
C ALA A 26 13.18 -5.82 -6.09
N ILE A 27 13.55 -5.61 -4.82
CA ILE A 27 14.19 -6.62 -3.96
C ILE A 27 13.21 -7.74 -3.64
N SER A 28 11.95 -7.43 -3.31
CA SER A 28 10.90 -8.43 -3.08
C SER A 28 10.67 -9.30 -4.32
N ARG A 29 10.68 -8.69 -5.51
CA ARG A 29 10.65 -9.43 -6.78
C ARG A 29 11.89 -10.29 -6.97
N TRP A 30 13.08 -9.80 -6.62
CA TRP A 30 14.33 -10.55 -6.82
C TRP A 30 14.45 -11.76 -5.88
N LEU A 31 13.94 -11.64 -4.66
CA LEU A 31 13.88 -12.74 -3.68
C LEU A 31 12.78 -13.76 -3.99
N SER A 32 11.76 -13.39 -4.76
CA SER A 32 10.67 -14.29 -5.13
C SER A 32 10.89 -14.89 -6.51
N SER A 33 10.94 -16.22 -6.58
CA SER A 33 10.99 -16.96 -7.85
C SER A 33 9.68 -16.88 -8.66
N TYR A 34 8.63 -16.27 -8.10
CA TYR A 34 7.30 -16.16 -8.71
C TYR A 34 7.20 -14.99 -9.69
N ARG A 35 6.62 -15.23 -10.86
CA ARG A 35 6.45 -14.20 -11.89
C ARG A 35 5.25 -13.31 -11.53
N ILE A 36 5.41 -12.00 -11.69
CA ILE A 36 4.32 -11.01 -11.53
C ILE A 36 3.11 -11.35 -12.45
N SER A 37 3.34 -12.06 -13.56
CA SER A 37 2.29 -12.57 -14.44
C SER A 37 1.34 -13.55 -13.75
N ASP A 38 1.81 -14.34 -12.79
CA ASP A 38 0.96 -15.30 -12.07
C ASP A 38 0.06 -14.58 -11.06
N LEU A 39 0.56 -13.51 -10.42
CA LEU A 39 -0.25 -12.60 -9.59
C LEU A 39 -1.32 -11.87 -10.43
N LEU A 40 -0.97 -11.38 -11.64
CA LEU A 40 -1.95 -10.78 -12.55
C LEU A 40 -2.96 -11.78 -13.11
N SER A 41 -2.54 -13.02 -13.37
CA SER A 41 -3.48 -14.08 -13.82
C SER A 41 -4.49 -14.45 -12.73
N SER A 42 -4.04 -14.34 -11.49
CA SER A 42 -4.83 -14.35 -10.24
C SER A 42 -5.63 -13.04 -10.06
N PHE A 43 -6.08 -12.40 -11.14
CA PHE A 43 -7.18 -11.44 -11.13
C PHE A 43 -8.26 -11.84 -12.16
N TYR A 44 -7.88 -12.62 -13.18
CA TYR A 44 -8.70 -12.84 -14.36
C TYR A 44 -9.33 -14.24 -14.45
N LYS A 45 -8.87 -15.22 -13.65
CA LYS A 45 -9.33 -16.61 -13.84
C LYS A 45 -9.48 -17.38 -12.55
N ASP A 46 -10.62 -18.04 -12.39
CA ASP A 46 -11.09 -19.01 -11.38
C ASP A 46 -10.13 -20.18 -11.03
N ARG A 47 -8.85 -20.11 -11.46
CA ARG A 47 -7.78 -21.08 -11.17
C ARG A 47 -7.12 -20.88 -9.80
N PHE A 48 -7.65 -19.99 -8.96
CA PHE A 48 -7.10 -19.61 -7.64
C PHE A 48 -7.17 -20.71 -6.59
N ILE A 49 -8.19 -21.57 -6.66
CA ILE A 49 -8.41 -22.65 -5.67
C ILE A 49 -7.23 -23.64 -5.63
N LYS A 50 -6.40 -23.69 -6.69
CA LYS A 50 -5.24 -24.59 -6.75
C LYS A 50 -3.95 -24.01 -6.14
N ILE A 51 -3.85 -22.70 -5.95
CA ILE A 51 -2.70 -22.07 -5.27
C ILE A 51 -2.82 -22.20 -3.74
N THR A 52 -4.04 -22.30 -3.20
CA THR A 52 -4.30 -22.50 -1.76
C THR A 52 -3.77 -23.83 -1.23
N ARG A 53 -3.61 -24.85 -2.08
CA ARG A 53 -3.16 -26.19 -1.65
C ARG A 53 -1.63 -26.36 -1.63
N ASN A 54 -0.89 -25.49 -2.30
CA ASN A 54 0.58 -25.52 -2.32
C ASN A 54 1.10 -24.14 -1.91
N SER A 55 1.00 -23.84 -0.62
CA SER A 55 1.58 -22.65 0.00
C SER A 55 3.10 -22.76 -0.01
N ASP A 56 3.71 -22.51 -1.17
CA ASP A 56 5.15 -22.30 -1.25
C ASP A 56 5.49 -21.07 -0.41
N LYS A 57 6.35 -21.27 0.59
CA LYS A 57 6.81 -20.27 1.57
C LYS A 57 7.21 -18.93 0.92
N ASN A 58 7.70 -18.98 -0.32
CA ASN A 58 8.17 -17.83 -1.08
C ASN A 58 7.03 -16.91 -1.58
N LEU A 59 5.83 -17.43 -1.88
CA LEU A 59 4.67 -16.63 -2.26
C LEU A 59 4.20 -15.77 -1.07
N SER A 60 4.20 -16.35 0.14
CA SER A 60 3.79 -15.65 1.36
C SER A 60 4.67 -14.42 1.66
N LEU A 61 5.98 -14.53 1.41
CA LEU A 61 6.94 -13.47 1.71
C LEU A 61 6.81 -12.29 0.74
N LEU A 62 6.55 -12.55 -0.55
CA LEU A 62 6.24 -11.49 -1.52
C LEU A 62 4.96 -10.76 -1.14
N VAL A 63 3.88 -11.49 -0.83
CA VAL A 63 2.59 -10.84 -0.51
C VAL A 63 2.70 -10.01 0.77
N VAL A 64 3.35 -10.52 1.82
CA VAL A 64 3.56 -9.77 3.07
C VAL A 64 4.38 -8.50 2.85
N THR A 65 5.50 -8.59 2.13
CA THR A 65 6.34 -7.41 1.84
C THR A 65 5.59 -6.37 1.01
N SER A 66 4.83 -6.78 0.00
CA SER A 66 4.03 -5.88 -0.82
C SER A 66 2.92 -5.19 -0.04
N VAL A 67 2.36 -5.82 1.01
CA VAL A 67 1.33 -5.21 1.86
C VAL A 67 1.91 -4.17 2.81
N ILE A 68 3.14 -4.37 3.28
CA ILE A 68 3.87 -3.33 4.02
C ILE A 68 4.11 -2.13 3.12
N ILE A 69 4.58 -2.36 1.88
CA ILE A 69 4.84 -1.28 0.92
C ILE A 69 3.55 -0.56 0.53
N TYR A 70 2.45 -1.30 0.35
CA TYR A 70 1.11 -0.72 0.15
C TYR A 70 0.75 0.26 1.26
N THR A 71 0.98 -0.13 2.53
CA THR A 71 0.68 0.70 3.71
C THR A 71 1.51 1.98 3.76
N ILE A 72 2.77 1.91 3.33
CA ILE A 72 3.66 3.07 3.23
C ILE A 72 3.18 3.99 2.09
N GLN A 73 2.84 3.44 0.93
CA GLN A 73 2.42 4.19 -0.25
C GLN A 73 1.06 4.88 -0.07
N ILE A 74 0.11 4.23 0.61
CA ILE A 74 -1.19 4.84 0.90
C ILE A 74 -1.06 5.98 1.93
N ALA A 75 -0.18 5.82 2.93
CA ALA A 75 0.14 6.89 3.87
C ALA A 75 0.79 8.09 3.18
N LEU A 76 1.69 7.84 2.21
CA LEU A 76 2.31 8.88 1.39
C LEU A 76 1.27 9.64 0.57
N LEU A 77 0.34 8.92 -0.07
CA LEU A 77 -0.73 9.50 -0.87
C LEU A 77 -1.66 10.38 -0.02
N ILE A 78 -2.04 9.90 1.18
CA ILE A 78 -2.87 10.66 2.13
C ILE A 78 -2.13 11.90 2.62
N TYR A 79 -0.82 11.78 2.90
CA TYR A 79 0.00 12.91 3.30
C TYR A 79 0.04 14.01 2.23
N LEU A 80 0.28 13.62 0.96
CA LEU A 80 0.25 14.55 -0.18
C LEU A 80 -1.12 15.23 -0.30
N TRP A 81 -2.21 14.48 -0.09
CA TRP A 81 -3.56 15.05 -0.09
C TRP A 81 -3.82 16.05 1.05
N LEU A 82 -3.34 15.76 2.27
CA LEU A 82 -3.46 16.68 3.40
C LEU A 82 -2.68 17.97 3.17
N GLN A 83 -1.53 17.89 2.51
CA GLN A 83 -0.71 19.05 2.20
C GLN A 83 -1.40 19.98 1.20
N GLU A 84 -1.95 19.43 0.12
CA GLU A 84 -2.75 20.20 -0.86
C GLU A 84 -3.98 20.85 -0.21
N SER A 85 -4.51 20.23 0.86
CA SER A 85 -5.67 20.75 1.60
C SER A 85 -5.34 21.89 2.58
N GLY A 86 -4.06 22.15 2.90
CA GLY A 86 -3.67 23.30 3.73
C GLY A 86 -2.26 23.28 4.33
N ASP A 87 -1.77 24.48 4.66
CA ASP A 87 -0.38 24.78 5.08
C ASP A 87 0.09 24.16 6.41
N LYS A 88 -0.82 23.59 7.21
CA LYS A 88 -0.50 23.12 8.57
C LYS A 88 0.21 21.76 8.62
N TYR A 89 0.12 20.96 7.56
CA TYR A 89 0.66 19.59 7.53
C TYR A 89 1.92 19.52 6.68
N GLN A 90 3.00 20.15 7.15
CA GLN A 90 4.27 20.15 6.44
C GLN A 90 5.35 19.44 7.25
N GLY A 91 6.21 18.70 6.55
CA GLY A 91 7.36 18.01 7.12
C GLY A 91 7.15 16.53 7.43
N PHE A 92 8.28 15.84 7.59
CA PHE A 92 8.40 14.40 7.79
C PHE A 92 7.62 13.86 9.01
N ILE A 93 7.54 14.65 10.09
CA ILE A 93 6.81 14.28 11.31
C ILE A 93 5.32 14.08 11.02
N SER A 94 4.72 14.96 10.21
CA SER A 94 3.31 14.87 9.82
C SER A 94 3.05 13.59 9.02
N TYR A 95 3.97 13.21 8.13
CA TYR A 95 3.91 11.94 7.41
C TYR A 95 3.99 10.73 8.35
N LEU A 96 4.91 10.73 9.32
CA LEU A 96 5.01 9.64 10.31
C LEU A 96 3.73 9.49 11.12
N ILE A 97 3.08 10.59 11.51
CA ILE A 97 1.80 10.55 12.22
C ILE A 97 0.73 9.89 11.35
N VAL A 98 0.60 10.29 10.08
CA VAL A 98 -0.35 9.67 9.14
C VAL A 98 -0.07 8.18 8.98
N LEU A 99 1.20 7.81 8.82
CA LEU A 99 1.63 6.42 8.71
C LEU A 99 1.27 5.60 9.95
N THR A 100 1.51 6.13 11.15
CA THR A 100 1.18 5.44 12.42
C THR A 100 -0.33 5.28 12.58
N VAL A 101 -1.11 6.34 12.37
CA VAL A 101 -2.57 6.30 12.47
C VAL A 101 -3.14 5.25 11.51
N LEU A 102 -2.66 5.25 10.26
CA LEU A 102 -3.11 4.32 9.24
C LEU A 102 -2.70 2.88 9.55
N SER A 103 -1.48 2.69 10.05
CA SER A 103 -1.00 1.37 10.47
C SER A 103 -1.84 0.81 11.62
N VAL A 104 -2.09 1.60 12.67
CA VAL A 104 -2.94 1.20 13.81
C VAL A 104 -4.35 0.87 13.35
N PHE A 105 -4.92 1.69 12.45
CA PHE A 105 -6.25 1.44 11.89
C PHE A 105 -6.33 0.11 11.13
N LEU A 106 -5.36 -0.18 10.27
CA LEU A 106 -5.30 -1.43 9.52
C LEU A 106 -5.11 -2.65 10.42
N LEU A 107 -4.21 -2.55 11.42
CA LEU A 107 -4.00 -3.62 12.40
C LEU A 107 -5.26 -3.87 13.22
N SER A 108 -5.92 -2.82 13.71
CA SER A 108 -7.17 -2.93 14.47
C SER A 108 -8.25 -3.66 13.67
N LYS A 109 -8.46 -3.28 12.39
CA LYS A 109 -9.40 -3.94 11.48
C LYS A 109 -9.10 -5.44 11.32
N HIS A 110 -7.82 -5.82 11.25
CA HIS A 110 -7.41 -7.22 11.16
C HIS A 110 -7.68 -8.00 12.47
N TYR A 111 -7.27 -7.46 13.62
CA TYR A 111 -7.48 -8.14 14.91
C TYR A 111 -8.96 -8.31 15.26
N ILE A 112 -9.79 -7.31 14.96
CA ILE A 112 -11.24 -7.39 15.18
C ILE A 112 -11.85 -8.49 14.31
N GLY A 113 -11.46 -8.59 13.03
CA GLY A 113 -11.89 -9.67 12.15
C GLY A 113 -11.51 -11.05 12.70
N LYS A 114 -10.29 -11.18 13.21
CA LYS A 114 -9.79 -12.42 13.81
C LYS A 114 -10.56 -12.80 15.08
N LEU A 115 -10.87 -11.85 15.95
CA LEU A 115 -11.69 -12.10 17.15
C LEU A 115 -13.09 -12.58 16.79
N VAL A 116 -13.74 -11.97 15.80
CA VAL A 116 -15.08 -12.37 15.35
C VAL A 116 -15.06 -13.80 14.77
N ALA A 117 -14.04 -14.15 13.97
CA ALA A 117 -13.92 -15.49 13.42
C ALA A 117 -13.67 -16.56 14.49
N GLU A 118 -12.91 -16.23 15.54
CA GLU A 118 -12.68 -17.13 16.69
C GLU A 118 -14.01 -17.46 17.39
N ILE A 119 -14.82 -16.45 17.65
CA ILE A 119 -16.10 -16.59 18.38
C ILE A 119 -17.12 -17.38 17.55
N CYS A 120 -17.15 -17.16 16.23
CA CYS A 120 -18.11 -17.78 15.33
C CYS A 120 -17.65 -19.14 14.76
N GLY A 121 -16.39 -19.55 14.96
CA GLY A 121 -15.85 -20.81 14.46
C GLY A 121 -15.58 -20.86 12.95
N PHE A 122 -15.39 -19.71 12.28
CA PHE A 122 -15.15 -19.60 10.83
C PHE A 122 -13.69 -19.24 10.50
N GLN A 123 -12.72 -19.82 11.22
CA GLN A 123 -11.29 -19.47 11.12
C GLN A 123 -10.70 -19.77 9.73
N ASP A 124 -11.04 -20.93 9.14
CA ASP A 124 -10.53 -21.35 7.84
C ASP A 124 -11.04 -20.42 6.72
N GLU A 125 -12.29 -19.98 6.85
CA GLU A 125 -12.96 -19.14 5.86
C GLU A 125 -12.40 -17.72 5.93
N LEU A 126 -12.14 -17.22 7.15
CA LEU A 126 -11.43 -15.96 7.35
C LEU A 126 -10.02 -16.04 6.76
N HIS A 127 -9.28 -17.13 6.96
CA HIS A 127 -7.91 -17.27 6.45
C HIS A 127 -7.85 -17.20 4.92
N ILE A 128 -8.80 -17.84 4.22
CA ILE A 128 -8.91 -17.77 2.76
C ILE A 128 -9.21 -16.34 2.29
N VAL A 129 -10.15 -15.66 2.96
CA VAL A 129 -10.54 -14.28 2.65
C VAL A 129 -9.40 -13.30 2.92
N GLU A 130 -8.69 -13.44 4.03
CA GLU A 130 -7.54 -12.60 4.37
C GLU A 130 -6.41 -12.78 3.37
N HIS A 131 -6.12 -14.01 2.96
CA HIS A 131 -5.13 -14.28 1.92
C HIS A 131 -5.48 -13.60 0.59
N HIS A 132 -6.74 -13.68 0.16
CA HIS A 132 -7.21 -12.99 -1.05
C HIS A 132 -7.09 -11.47 -0.94
N ARG A 133 -7.46 -10.91 0.22
CA ARG A 133 -7.34 -9.47 0.47
C ARG A 133 -5.88 -9.00 0.45
N ASN A 134 -4.98 -9.82 0.96
CA ASN A 134 -3.54 -9.53 0.97
C ASN A 134 -2.95 -9.51 -0.44
N ILE A 135 -3.35 -10.46 -1.30
CA ILE A 135 -2.98 -10.48 -2.73
C ILE A 135 -3.52 -9.24 -3.44
N TYR A 136 -4.77 -8.86 -3.17
CA TYR A 136 -5.37 -7.66 -3.75
C TYR A 136 -4.61 -6.39 -3.36
N ARG A 137 -4.25 -6.25 -2.08
CA ARG A 137 -3.42 -5.13 -1.60
C ARG A 137 -2.01 -5.12 -2.20
N ALA A 138 -1.41 -6.29 -2.36
CA ALA A 138 -0.11 -6.41 -3.01
C ALA A 138 -0.17 -5.91 -4.46
N MET A 139 -1.22 -6.25 -5.21
CA MET A 139 -1.47 -5.72 -6.56
C MET A 139 -1.69 -4.21 -6.55
N LEU A 140 -2.53 -3.71 -5.63
CA LEU A 140 -2.74 -2.27 -5.49
C LEU A 140 -1.45 -1.52 -5.15
N ALA A 141 -0.49 -2.11 -4.44
CA ALA A 141 0.81 -1.50 -4.16
C ALA A 141 1.54 -1.10 -5.45
N TYR A 142 1.53 -1.97 -6.47
CA TYR A 142 2.13 -1.69 -7.77
C TYR A 142 1.40 -0.58 -8.51
N MET A 143 0.06 -0.60 -8.51
CA MET A 143 -0.75 0.43 -9.13
C MET A 143 -0.56 1.79 -8.44
N LEU A 144 -0.49 1.80 -7.10
CA LEU A 144 -0.26 3.00 -6.30
C LEU A 144 1.10 3.62 -6.57
N LEU A 145 2.11 2.79 -6.86
CA LEU A 145 3.44 3.31 -7.19
C LEU A 145 3.41 4.13 -8.48
N PHE A 146 2.65 3.68 -9.49
CA PHE A 146 2.45 4.44 -10.72
C PHE A 146 1.68 5.74 -10.46
N ILE A 147 0.62 5.68 -9.66
CA ILE A 147 -0.18 6.86 -9.29
C ILE A 147 0.67 7.87 -8.51
N ASN A 148 1.41 7.44 -7.49
CA ASN A 148 2.28 8.30 -6.69
C ASN A 148 3.37 8.96 -7.54
N SER A 149 3.93 8.24 -8.52
CA SER A 149 4.87 8.84 -9.49
C SER A 149 4.23 10.03 -10.20
N ILE A 150 3.02 9.84 -10.76
CA ILE A 150 2.30 10.91 -11.46
C ILE A 150 1.99 12.08 -10.51
N VAL A 151 1.52 11.79 -9.30
CA VAL A 151 1.13 12.83 -8.32
C VAL A 151 2.33 13.67 -7.89
N ILE A 152 3.48 13.05 -7.62
CA ILE A 152 4.70 13.77 -7.19
C ILE A 152 5.23 14.67 -8.30
N TYR A 153 5.17 14.24 -9.56
CA TYR A 153 5.71 14.99 -10.70
C TYR A 153 4.69 15.89 -11.41
N SER A 154 3.39 15.77 -11.11
CA SER A 154 2.35 16.61 -11.70
C SER A 154 2.13 17.87 -10.86
N THR A 155 2.58 19.02 -11.39
CA THR A 155 2.43 20.37 -10.82
C THR A 155 0.97 20.83 -10.63
N SER A 156 0.00 20.06 -11.13
CA SER A 156 -1.43 20.40 -11.08
C SER A 156 -2.28 19.15 -10.91
N SER A 157 -2.06 18.45 -9.78
CA SER A 157 -2.88 17.30 -9.40
C SER A 157 -4.29 17.75 -9.05
N SER A 158 -5.28 17.40 -9.89
CA SER A 158 -6.69 17.65 -9.60
C SER A 158 -7.06 17.02 -8.25
N PHE A 159 -7.40 17.85 -7.27
CA PHE A 159 -7.76 17.48 -5.89
C PHE A 159 -8.75 16.30 -5.80
N LEU A 160 -9.67 16.20 -6.78
CA LEU A 160 -10.66 15.14 -6.88
C LEU A 160 -10.07 13.76 -7.20
N ALA A 161 -9.02 13.67 -8.02
CA ALA A 161 -8.40 12.38 -8.36
C ALA A 161 -7.70 11.74 -7.15
N LEU A 162 -7.10 12.58 -6.29
CA LEU A 162 -6.50 12.15 -5.03
C LEU A 162 -7.55 11.65 -4.03
N GLN A 163 -8.70 12.33 -3.94
CA GLN A 163 -9.80 11.89 -3.07
C GLN A 163 -10.37 10.54 -3.51
N ILE A 164 -10.58 10.34 -4.81
CA ILE A 164 -11.11 9.08 -5.31
C ILE A 164 -10.11 7.93 -5.09
N ALA A 165 -8.81 8.17 -5.32
CA ALA A 165 -7.76 7.18 -5.10
C ALA A 165 -7.62 6.80 -3.62
N THR A 166 -7.70 7.77 -2.70
CA THR A 166 -7.62 7.50 -1.25
C THR A 166 -8.86 6.78 -0.72
N VAL A 167 -10.07 7.13 -1.17
CA VAL A 167 -11.30 6.43 -0.78
C VAL A 167 -11.33 5.00 -1.33
N PHE A 168 -10.96 4.81 -2.59
CA PHE A 168 -10.93 3.49 -3.22
C PHE A 168 -9.95 2.55 -2.50
N THR A 169 -8.79 3.06 -2.10
CA THR A 169 -7.77 2.28 -1.40
C THR A 169 -8.14 1.99 0.05
N LEU A 170 -8.79 2.90 0.77
CA LEU A 170 -9.25 2.65 2.14
C LEU A 170 -10.42 1.64 2.21
N LEU A 171 -11.27 1.58 1.18
CA LEU A 171 -12.40 0.65 1.11
C LEU A 171 -11.95 -0.81 0.87
N SER A 172 -10.82 -0.98 0.18
CA SER A 172 -10.18 -2.25 -0.22
C SER A 172 -9.62 -3.07 0.97
#